data_AF-A0A2K3J757-F1
#
_entry.id   AF-A0A2K3J757-F1
#
_cell.length_a   1.000
_cell.length_b   1.000
_cell.length_c   1.000
_cell.angle_alpha   90.00
_cell.angle_beta   90.00
_cell.angle_gamma   90.00
#
_symmetry.space_group_name_H-M   'P 1'
#
loop_
_entity.id
_entity.type
_entity.pdbx_description
1 polymer ?
#
loop_
_entity_poly.entity_id
_entity_poly.type
_entity_poly.pdbx_seq_one_letter_code
_entity_poly.pdbx_strand_id
1 'polypeptide(L)'
;MSEKKISELDSVVSVDYDDLVPTVTDLTPNGTKKITVGNLAKSMISQDSDNLLEDDTNGLIKADADNLISSDSDNLLEKSSVDQKLKADADNLISSDADNLLEKGTDEKLYVSQTVPDASTTVKGIIEIATNAEVIAGTDSSRAIVATALKSLFNGTSRASNGYMRLPVGIGAGFDEIIIQWGISATIATDSEVTVTLPLTFPNAIFNVQATGIQASYFTGSSTIYWDSAASSTSQIVLGNDSNGGGGALTASWIAIGY
;
A
#
# COMPACT_ATOMS: atom_id res chain seq x y z
N MET A 1 40.75 87.76 -39.77
CA MET A 1 39.78 86.67 -39.49
C MET A 1 40.14 85.49 -40.36
N SER A 2 40.49 84.36 -39.74
CA SER A 2 40.59 82.99 -40.30
C SER A 2 41.07 82.15 -39.11
N GLU A 3 40.17 81.57 -38.32
CA GLU A 3 39.52 80.26 -38.50
C GLU A 3 40.48 79.06 -38.54
N LYS A 4 40.66 78.44 -37.36
CA LYS A 4 40.26 77.07 -37.01
C LYS A 4 40.64 75.90 -37.96
N LYS A 5 41.39 74.93 -37.41
CA LYS A 5 41.25 73.45 -37.60
C LYS A 5 42.23 72.75 -36.63
N ILE A 6 41.79 72.21 -35.49
CA ILE A 6 41.34 70.82 -35.23
C ILE A 6 42.17 69.75 -35.94
N SER A 7 42.96 69.00 -35.16
CA SER A 7 43.16 67.54 -35.27
C SER A 7 43.95 67.09 -34.03
N GLU A 8 43.32 66.59 -32.97
CA GLU A 8 42.85 65.21 -32.80
C GLU A 8 43.95 64.23 -32.37
N LEU A 9 43.65 63.54 -31.25
CA LEU A 9 44.13 62.21 -30.85
C LEU A 9 45.58 62.10 -30.38
N ASP A 10 45.77 62.46 -29.10
CA ASP A 10 46.82 61.87 -28.26
C ASP A 10 46.61 60.35 -28.11
N SER A 11 47.71 59.61 -28.18
CA SER A 11 47.88 58.21 -27.79
C SER A 11 47.17 57.15 -28.64
N VAL A 12 47.50 57.08 -29.93
CA VAL A 12 47.58 55.75 -30.55
C VAL A 12 48.85 55.11 -29.98
N VAL A 13 48.68 54.11 -29.10
CA VAL A 13 49.73 53.14 -28.82
C VAL A 13 50.19 52.62 -30.17
N SER A 14 51.37 53.05 -30.62
CA SER A 14 52.01 52.51 -31.80
C SER A 14 52.39 51.09 -31.47
N VAL A 15 51.46 50.15 -31.72
CA VAL A 15 51.84 48.75 -31.84
C VAL A 15 52.59 48.69 -33.16
N ASP A 16 53.90 48.54 -33.11
CA ASP A 16 54.69 48.37 -34.32
C ASP A 16 54.11 47.17 -35.08
N TYR A 17 53.90 47.30 -36.39
CA TYR A 17 53.22 46.24 -37.14
C TYR A 17 54.05 44.94 -37.10
N ASP A 18 55.37 45.06 -36.89
CA ASP A 18 56.28 43.93 -36.68
C ASP A 18 56.01 43.13 -35.39
N ASP A 19 55.35 43.70 -34.37
CA ASP A 19 54.96 42.98 -33.14
C ASP A 19 53.65 42.16 -33.32
N LEU A 20 52.93 42.35 -34.44
CA LEU A 20 51.68 41.66 -34.75
C LEU A 20 51.83 40.61 -35.85
N VAL A 21 52.98 40.52 -36.50
CA VAL A 21 53.22 39.51 -37.55
C VAL A 21 53.73 38.22 -36.89
N PRO A 22 52.96 37.13 -36.86
CA PRO A 22 53.48 35.85 -36.40
C PRO A 22 54.66 35.46 -37.30
N THR A 23 55.85 35.31 -36.72
CA THR A 23 57.03 34.81 -37.45
C THR A 23 56.75 33.38 -37.90
N VAL A 24 56.39 33.22 -39.17
CA VAL A 24 56.26 31.91 -39.82
C VAL A 24 57.66 31.39 -40.11
N THR A 25 58.22 30.67 -39.14
CA THR A 25 59.39 29.83 -39.41
C THR A 25 58.90 28.42 -39.70
N ASP A 26 59.37 27.90 -40.82
CA ASP A 26 59.22 26.55 -41.35
C ASP A 26 58.01 26.29 -42.29
N LEU A 27 58.26 26.48 -43.59
CA LEU A 27 57.45 25.92 -44.68
C LEU A 27 58.12 24.63 -45.17
N THR A 28 57.72 23.48 -44.61
CA THR A 28 57.89 22.22 -45.35
C THR A 28 56.58 21.90 -46.10
N PRO A 29 56.62 21.43 -47.35
CA PRO A 29 55.46 21.41 -48.25
C PRO A 29 54.29 20.48 -47.86
N ASN A 30 54.32 19.80 -46.71
CA ASN A 30 53.26 18.86 -46.33
C ASN A 30 53.08 18.67 -44.81
N GLY A 31 53.45 19.66 -43.99
CA GLY A 31 53.30 19.63 -42.53
C GLY A 31 52.21 20.61 -42.06
N THR A 32 51.37 20.19 -41.12
CA THR A 32 50.33 20.99 -40.46
C THR A 32 50.85 22.38 -40.06
N LYS A 33 50.19 23.45 -40.51
CA LYS A 33 50.53 24.84 -40.16
C LYS A 33 50.36 25.07 -38.65
N LYS A 34 51.48 25.22 -37.91
CA LYS A 34 51.47 25.70 -36.53
C LYS A 34 51.77 27.19 -36.52
N ILE A 35 50.74 28.02 -36.39
CA ILE A 35 50.93 29.46 -36.15
C ILE A 35 51.35 29.59 -34.69
N THR A 36 52.61 29.95 -34.44
CA THR A 36 53.06 30.34 -33.10
C THR A 36 52.68 31.81 -32.92
N VAL A 37 51.51 32.06 -32.34
CA VAL A 37 51.08 33.42 -31.97
C VAL A 37 51.86 33.80 -30.70
N GLY A 38 53.11 34.21 -30.88
CA GLY A 38 53.92 34.78 -29.81
C GLY A 38 53.21 36.02 -29.27
N ASN A 39 52.88 36.00 -27.99
CA ASN A 39 52.46 37.13 -27.15
C ASN A 39 51.02 37.66 -27.25
N LEU A 40 50.26 37.45 -28.34
CA LEU A 40 48.87 37.94 -28.38
C LEU A 40 47.88 37.11 -27.53
N ALA A 41 48.07 35.79 -27.44
CA ALA A 41 47.17 34.92 -26.68
C ALA A 41 47.30 35.10 -25.15
N LYS A 42 48.52 35.37 -24.65
CA LYS A 42 48.80 35.60 -23.22
C LYS A 42 48.09 36.83 -22.64
N SER A 43 47.54 37.70 -23.49
CA SER A 43 46.95 38.99 -23.10
C SER A 43 45.43 38.96 -22.99
N MET A 44 44.74 37.94 -23.54
CA MET A 44 43.27 37.93 -23.54
C MET A 44 42.64 37.42 -22.23
N ILE A 45 43.43 36.82 -21.33
CA ILE A 45 43.00 36.32 -20.02
C ILE A 45 44.14 36.59 -19.03
N SER A 46 43.83 37.18 -17.87
CA SER A 46 44.84 37.49 -16.84
C SER A 46 45.45 36.19 -16.26
N GLN A 47 46.73 36.24 -15.85
CA GLN A 47 47.44 35.14 -15.18
C GLN A 47 47.19 35.10 -13.67
N ASP A 48 46.30 35.95 -13.15
CA ASP A 48 45.94 35.93 -11.73
C ASP A 48 45.22 34.61 -11.42
N SER A 49 45.60 33.99 -10.30
CA SER A 49 45.08 32.69 -9.83
C SER A 49 43.59 32.69 -9.54
N ASP A 50 42.96 33.86 -9.49
CA ASP A 50 41.58 34.06 -9.07
C ASP A 50 40.64 34.25 -10.27
N ASN A 51 41.14 34.08 -11.50
CA ASN A 51 40.32 34.18 -12.71
C ASN A 51 39.54 32.89 -12.96
N LEU A 52 38.27 33.07 -13.34
CA LEU A 52 37.36 31.97 -13.70
C LEU A 52 37.85 31.13 -14.90
N LEU A 53 38.72 31.70 -15.73
CA LEU A 53 39.32 31.07 -16.91
C LEU A 53 40.84 31.24 -16.84
N GLU A 54 41.57 30.17 -17.15
CA GLU A 54 43.03 30.13 -17.21
C GLU A 54 43.49 29.60 -18.57
N ASP A 55 44.69 29.98 -18.99
CA ASP A 55 45.34 29.37 -20.14
C ASP A 55 46.07 28.08 -19.71
N ASP A 56 45.88 26.99 -20.44
CA ASP A 56 46.67 25.78 -20.22
C ASP A 56 48.10 25.92 -20.79
N THR A 57 48.97 24.94 -20.54
CA THR A 57 50.36 24.96 -21.04
C THR A 57 50.46 24.96 -22.58
N ASN A 58 49.35 24.79 -23.29
CA ASN A 58 49.24 24.70 -24.74
C ASN A 58 48.51 25.89 -25.39
N GLY A 59 48.06 26.89 -24.64
CA GLY A 59 47.35 28.04 -25.19
C GLY A 59 45.82 27.86 -25.29
N LEU A 60 45.24 26.83 -24.67
CA LEU A 60 43.79 26.60 -24.62
C LEU A 60 43.19 27.17 -23.34
N ILE A 61 42.14 27.97 -23.51
CA ILE A 61 41.33 28.53 -22.42
C ILE A 61 40.57 27.38 -21.72
N LYS A 62 40.90 27.11 -20.46
CA LYS A 62 40.19 26.16 -19.60
C LYS A 62 39.56 26.91 -18.41
N ALA A 63 38.45 26.38 -17.94
CA ALA A 63 37.89 26.78 -16.65
C ALA A 63 38.34 25.73 -15.63
N ASP A 64 39.21 26.07 -14.69
CA ASP A 64 39.53 25.15 -13.60
C ASP A 64 38.33 25.07 -12.65
N ALA A 65 37.95 23.85 -12.26
CA ALA A 65 36.88 23.65 -11.29
C ALA A 65 37.18 24.35 -9.96
N ASP A 66 38.46 24.49 -9.58
CA ASP A 66 38.87 25.20 -8.35
C ASP A 66 38.51 26.70 -8.39
N ASN A 67 38.34 27.27 -9.59
CA ASN A 67 37.97 28.68 -9.78
C ASN A 67 36.46 28.85 -10.00
N LEU A 68 35.73 27.75 -10.22
CA LEU A 68 34.27 27.74 -10.48
C LEU A 68 33.45 27.47 -9.23
N ILE A 69 33.98 26.71 -8.28
CA ILE A 69 33.31 26.31 -7.05
C ILE A 69 34.23 26.54 -5.85
N SER A 70 33.63 26.86 -4.70
CA SER A 70 34.40 26.99 -3.46
C SER A 70 35.05 25.64 -3.09
N SER A 71 36.15 25.70 -2.34
CA SER A 71 36.81 24.54 -1.76
C SER A 71 36.15 24.06 -0.46
N ASP A 72 35.07 24.73 -0.04
CA ASP A 72 34.29 24.33 1.14
C ASP A 72 33.67 22.94 0.94
N SER A 73 33.69 22.14 2.00
CA SER A 73 33.22 20.75 1.99
C SER A 73 31.72 20.60 1.80
N ASP A 74 30.95 21.68 1.98
CA ASP A 74 29.48 21.63 2.05
C ASP A 74 28.83 22.14 0.75
N ASN A 75 29.62 22.24 -0.32
CA ASN A 75 29.11 22.63 -1.62
C ASN A 75 28.32 21.49 -2.27
N LEU A 76 27.18 21.84 -2.87
CA LEU A 76 26.36 20.91 -3.64
C LEU A 76 27.13 20.28 -4.83
N LEU A 77 28.10 21.04 -5.36
CA LEU A 77 28.98 20.64 -6.44
C LEU A 77 30.42 20.67 -5.93
N GLU A 78 31.16 19.60 -6.18
CA GLU A 78 32.56 19.46 -5.81
C GLU A 78 33.41 19.03 -7.02
N LYS A 79 34.73 19.16 -6.90
CA LYS A 79 35.67 18.69 -7.91
C LYS A 79 36.00 17.21 -7.69
N SER A 80 35.77 16.41 -8.70
CA SER A 80 36.16 15.00 -8.72
C SER A 80 37.68 14.85 -8.62
N SER A 81 38.15 14.14 -7.59
CA SER A 81 39.59 13.83 -7.42
C SER A 81 40.14 12.86 -8.46
N VAL A 82 39.30 12.30 -9.32
CA VAL A 82 39.66 11.29 -10.33
C VAL A 82 39.87 11.93 -11.70
N ASP A 83 38.90 12.72 -12.16
CA ASP A 83 38.89 13.32 -13.50
C ASP A 83 38.87 14.85 -13.49
N GLN A 84 39.00 15.46 -12.30
CA GLN A 84 39.05 16.92 -12.09
C GLN A 84 37.83 17.67 -12.63
N LYS A 85 36.72 16.97 -12.91
CA LYS A 85 35.46 17.56 -13.37
C LYS A 85 34.55 17.91 -12.20
N LEU A 86 33.60 18.80 -12.47
CA LEU A 86 32.53 19.14 -11.55
C LEU A 86 31.56 17.96 -11.41
N LYS A 87 31.34 17.49 -10.19
CA LYS A 87 30.34 16.47 -9.84
C LYS A 87 29.43 16.98 -8.74
N ALA A 88 28.22 16.45 -8.64
CA ALA A 88 27.36 16.69 -7.49
C ALA A 88 27.80 15.76 -6.35
N ASP A 89 28.04 16.30 -5.16
CA ASP A 89 28.25 15.47 -3.99
C ASP A 89 26.88 15.09 -3.41
N ALA A 90 26.53 13.81 -3.54
CA ALA A 90 25.29 13.29 -3.00
C ALA A 90 25.22 13.44 -1.47
N ASP A 91 26.36 13.45 -0.77
CA ASP A 91 26.43 13.55 0.69
C ASP A 91 26.07 14.97 1.16
N ASN A 92 26.24 15.98 0.30
CA ASN A 92 25.77 17.35 0.51
C ASN A 92 24.38 17.63 -0.09
N LEU A 93 23.81 16.70 -0.85
CA LEU A 93 22.44 16.81 -1.38
C LEU A 93 21.37 16.44 -0.34
N ILE A 94 21.69 15.55 0.59
CA ILE A 94 20.75 15.00 1.59
C ILE A 94 21.29 15.15 3.01
N SER A 95 20.40 15.29 4.00
CA SER A 95 20.81 15.32 5.41
C SER A 95 21.43 13.97 5.82
N SER A 96 22.36 14.00 6.78
CA SER A 96 22.89 12.79 7.43
C SER A 96 22.01 12.27 8.58
N ASP A 97 20.91 12.97 8.89
CA ASP A 97 19.93 12.53 9.86
C ASP A 97 19.27 11.21 9.44
N ALA A 98 18.83 10.42 10.42
CA ALA A 98 18.04 9.22 10.17
C ALA A 98 16.66 9.55 9.59
N ASP A 99 16.05 8.56 8.94
CA ASP A 99 14.67 8.61 8.42
C ASP A 99 14.43 9.62 7.29
N ASN A 100 15.47 9.98 6.54
CA ASN A 100 15.30 10.73 5.31
C ASN A 100 14.58 9.89 4.25
N LEU A 101 13.54 10.47 3.65
CA LEU A 101 12.81 9.81 2.57
C LEU A 101 13.68 9.62 1.32
N LEU A 102 14.66 10.50 1.11
CA LEU A 102 15.65 10.41 0.04
C LEU A 102 16.98 9.90 0.62
N GLU A 103 17.48 8.81 0.06
CA GLU A 103 18.74 8.18 0.46
C GLU A 103 19.67 8.02 -0.75
N LYS A 104 20.98 7.91 -0.50
CA LYS A 104 21.98 7.59 -1.53
C LYS A 104 22.08 6.07 -1.68
N GLY A 105 21.86 5.57 -2.89
CA GLY A 105 22.01 4.16 -3.25
C GLY A 105 23.48 3.75 -3.33
N THR A 106 23.72 2.44 -3.41
CA THR A 106 25.07 1.89 -3.63
C THR A 106 25.68 2.29 -4.97
N ASP A 107 24.87 2.83 -5.88
CA ASP A 107 25.29 3.39 -7.17
C ASP A 107 25.50 4.91 -7.14
N GLU A 108 25.58 5.49 -5.93
CA GLU A 108 25.74 6.93 -5.66
C GLU A 108 24.59 7.82 -6.16
N LYS A 109 23.47 7.23 -6.59
CA LYS A 109 22.27 7.97 -7.00
C LYS A 109 21.28 8.11 -5.86
N LEU A 110 20.49 9.17 -5.90
CA LEU A 110 19.41 9.37 -4.94
C LEU A 110 18.19 8.51 -5.30
N TYR A 111 17.62 7.86 -4.30
CA TYR A 111 16.39 7.10 -4.40
C TYR A 111 15.47 7.38 -3.20
N VAL A 112 14.19 7.02 -3.33
CA VAL A 112 13.24 7.12 -2.22
C VAL A 112 13.27 5.82 -1.43
N SER A 113 13.67 5.88 -0.16
CA SER A 113 13.61 4.77 0.76
C SER A 113 12.18 4.60 1.25
N GLN A 114 11.50 3.58 0.73
CA GLN A 114 10.12 3.29 1.08
C GLN A 114 10.06 1.92 1.78
N THR A 115 10.70 1.83 2.94
CA THR A 115 10.55 0.68 3.84
C THR A 115 9.37 0.93 4.76
N VAL A 116 8.18 0.46 4.35
CA VAL A 116 7.03 0.43 5.27
C VAL A 116 7.11 -0.88 6.05
N PRO A 117 7.24 -0.85 7.39
CA PRO A 117 7.33 -2.08 8.17
C PRO A 117 6.00 -2.84 8.14
N ASP A 118 6.04 -4.12 8.52
CA ASP A 118 4.83 -4.90 8.75
C ASP A 118 4.05 -4.34 9.94
N ALA A 119 2.72 -4.38 9.83
CA ALA A 119 1.86 -3.97 10.93
C ALA A 119 2.00 -4.94 12.11
N SER A 120 2.10 -4.40 13.31
CA SER A 120 1.98 -5.15 14.57
C SER A 120 1.14 -4.36 15.57
N THR A 121 0.94 -4.92 16.77
CA THR A 121 0.24 -4.22 17.85
C THR A 121 1.00 -2.98 18.35
N THR A 122 2.30 -2.87 18.07
CA THR A 122 3.17 -1.77 18.49
C THR A 122 3.75 -0.95 17.35
N VAL A 123 3.72 -1.45 16.11
CA VAL A 123 4.29 -0.80 14.91
C VAL A 123 3.20 -0.62 13.86
N LYS A 124 3.06 0.60 13.34
CA LYS A 124 2.17 0.87 12.19
C LYS A 124 2.83 0.33 10.94
N GLY A 125 2.06 -0.28 10.06
CA GLY A 125 2.60 -0.93 8.88
C GLY A 125 1.55 -1.34 7.88
N ILE A 126 1.98 -2.10 6.87
CA ILE A 126 1.08 -2.72 5.89
C ILE A 126 0.62 -4.07 6.44
N ILE A 127 -0.62 -4.44 6.12
CA ILE A 127 -1.20 -5.74 6.46
C ILE A 127 -1.83 -6.34 5.21
N GLU A 128 -1.63 -7.64 5.00
CA GLU A 128 -2.29 -8.36 3.91
C GLU A 128 -3.76 -8.67 4.26
N ILE A 129 -4.63 -8.71 3.25
CA ILE A 129 -6.03 -9.10 3.41
C ILE A 129 -6.14 -10.62 3.38
N ALA A 130 -6.72 -11.20 4.43
CA ALA A 130 -7.03 -12.62 4.51
C ALA A 130 -8.08 -13.03 3.46
N THR A 131 -7.89 -14.20 2.87
CA THR A 131 -8.90 -14.85 2.02
C THR A 131 -10.06 -15.40 2.85
N ASN A 132 -11.21 -15.67 2.22
CA ASN A 132 -12.35 -16.28 2.92
C ASN A 132 -12.00 -17.63 3.58
N ALA A 133 -11.14 -18.43 2.94
CA ALA A 133 -10.72 -19.72 3.48
C ALA A 133 -9.91 -19.55 4.78
N GLU A 134 -9.06 -18.53 4.84
CA GLU A 134 -8.25 -18.23 6.01
C GLU A 134 -9.08 -17.63 7.14
N VAL A 135 -10.08 -16.80 6.80
CA VAL A 135 -11.07 -16.33 7.78
C VAL A 135 -11.86 -17.50 8.35
N ILE A 136 -12.31 -18.46 7.54
CA ILE A 136 -13.02 -19.67 8.03
C ILE A 136 -12.10 -20.56 8.88
N ALA A 137 -10.82 -20.67 8.51
CA ALA A 137 -9.85 -21.41 9.31
C ALA A 137 -9.63 -20.76 10.68
N GLY A 138 -9.66 -19.42 10.77
CA GLY A 138 -9.63 -18.69 12.04
C GLY A 138 -8.30 -18.75 12.80
N THR A 139 -7.24 -19.29 12.20
CA THR A 139 -5.92 -19.47 12.82
C THR A 139 -4.94 -18.34 12.53
N ASP A 140 -5.27 -17.42 11.62
CA ASP A 140 -4.38 -16.36 11.20
C ASP A 140 -4.42 -15.15 12.14
N SER A 141 -3.26 -14.77 12.68
CA SER A 141 -3.10 -13.62 13.58
C SER A 141 -2.44 -12.40 12.95
N SER A 142 -2.07 -12.47 11.68
CA SER A 142 -1.19 -11.49 11.01
C SER A 142 -1.90 -10.75 9.88
N ARG A 143 -3.08 -11.20 9.44
CA ARG A 143 -3.81 -10.62 8.31
C ARG A 143 -5.13 -9.96 8.72
N ALA A 144 -5.53 -8.96 7.94
CA ALA A 144 -6.78 -8.22 8.15
C ALA A 144 -7.95 -8.88 7.43
N ILE A 145 -9.16 -8.68 7.97
CA ILE A 145 -10.40 -9.13 7.35
C ILE A 145 -11.11 -7.98 6.64
N VAL A 146 -11.76 -8.28 5.51
CA VAL A 146 -12.69 -7.37 4.83
C VAL A 146 -14.14 -7.74 5.13
N ALA A 147 -15.06 -6.78 4.95
CA ALA A 147 -16.48 -6.96 5.27
C ALA A 147 -17.12 -8.17 4.55
N THR A 148 -16.68 -8.47 3.33
CA THR A 148 -17.16 -9.63 2.55
C THR A 148 -16.74 -10.96 3.18
N ALA A 149 -15.50 -11.03 3.68
CA ALA A 149 -15.01 -12.22 4.37
C ALA A 149 -15.73 -12.42 5.70
N LEU A 150 -15.92 -11.35 6.49
CA LEU A 150 -16.75 -11.42 7.71
C LEU A 150 -18.18 -11.88 7.39
N LYS A 151 -18.82 -11.32 6.36
CA LYS A 151 -20.17 -11.70 5.94
C LYS A 151 -20.25 -13.18 5.54
N SER A 152 -19.18 -13.74 4.96
CA SER A 152 -19.17 -15.15 4.52
C SER A 152 -19.42 -16.14 5.65
N LEU A 153 -19.05 -15.81 6.88
CA LEU A 153 -19.33 -16.63 8.07
C LEU A 153 -20.85 -16.75 8.36
N PHE A 154 -21.65 -15.78 7.88
CA PHE A 154 -23.11 -15.73 8.12
C PHE A 154 -23.93 -16.14 6.90
N ASN A 155 -23.29 -16.66 5.84
CA ASN A 155 -23.99 -17.11 4.65
C ASN A 155 -24.85 -18.36 4.95
N GLY A 156 -25.98 -18.48 4.23
CA GLY A 156 -26.83 -19.68 4.29
C GLY A 156 -28.04 -19.60 5.22
N THR A 157 -28.35 -18.45 5.83
CA THR A 157 -29.60 -18.26 6.60
C THR A 157 -30.84 -18.25 5.68
N SER A 158 -31.90 -18.96 6.07
CA SER A 158 -33.23 -18.92 5.43
C SER A 158 -34.26 -18.26 6.34
N ARG A 159 -34.91 -17.19 5.85
CA ARG A 159 -35.98 -16.47 6.55
C ARG A 159 -37.39 -16.97 6.22
N ALA A 160 -37.50 -18.17 5.64
CA ALA A 160 -38.79 -18.77 5.33
C ALA A 160 -39.58 -19.08 6.61
N SER A 161 -40.88 -19.35 6.45
CA SER A 161 -41.75 -19.75 7.57
C SER A 161 -41.19 -20.96 8.30
N ASN A 162 -40.69 -21.94 7.55
CA ASN A 162 -39.82 -22.99 8.06
C ASN A 162 -38.39 -22.65 7.63
N GLY A 163 -37.64 -22.03 8.53
CA GLY A 163 -36.37 -21.38 8.25
C GLY A 163 -35.28 -21.83 9.20
N TYR A 164 -34.10 -21.26 9.00
CA TYR A 164 -32.94 -21.57 9.82
C TYR A 164 -31.90 -20.46 9.75
N MET A 165 -31.10 -20.33 10.80
CA MET A 165 -29.90 -19.53 10.83
C MET A 165 -28.73 -20.37 11.31
N ARG A 166 -27.53 -19.98 10.87
CA ARG A 166 -26.26 -20.63 11.22
C ARG A 166 -25.43 -19.58 11.97
N LEU A 167 -25.02 -19.90 13.18
CA LEU A 167 -24.23 -19.04 14.05
C LEU A 167 -22.80 -19.58 14.12
N PRO A 168 -21.80 -18.84 13.60
CA PRO A 168 -20.40 -19.19 13.79
C PRO A 168 -20.05 -19.22 15.28
N VAL A 169 -19.43 -20.31 15.72
CA VAL A 169 -18.89 -20.48 17.07
C VAL A 169 -17.44 -20.93 17.00
N GLY A 170 -16.62 -20.56 17.98
CA GLY A 170 -15.25 -21.06 18.07
C GLY A 170 -15.22 -22.38 18.84
N ILE A 171 -14.86 -23.48 18.18
CA ILE A 171 -14.60 -24.76 18.83
C ILE A 171 -13.19 -25.21 18.45
N GLY A 172 -12.27 -25.21 19.42
CA GLY A 172 -10.86 -25.51 19.17
C GLY A 172 -10.17 -24.39 18.39
N ALA A 173 -9.47 -24.74 17.31
CA ALA A 173 -8.63 -23.83 16.54
C ALA A 173 -9.34 -23.13 15.36
N GLY A 174 -10.61 -23.44 15.09
CA GLY A 174 -11.35 -22.88 13.95
C GLY A 174 -12.81 -22.60 14.25
N PHE A 175 -13.53 -22.12 13.22
CA PHE A 175 -14.97 -21.92 13.29
C PHE A 175 -15.72 -23.24 13.09
N ASP A 176 -16.70 -23.47 13.95
CA ASP A 176 -17.79 -24.42 13.78
C ASP A 176 -19.12 -23.66 13.84
N GLU A 177 -20.25 -24.35 13.87
CA GLU A 177 -21.56 -23.71 13.88
C GLU A 177 -22.54 -24.27 14.91
N ILE A 178 -23.36 -23.36 15.42
CA ILE A 178 -24.65 -23.71 16.02
C ILE A 178 -25.74 -23.34 15.03
N ILE A 179 -26.58 -24.31 14.72
CA ILE A 179 -27.71 -24.14 13.82
C ILE A 179 -28.98 -24.00 14.67
N ILE A 180 -29.78 -23.00 14.36
CA ILE A 180 -31.11 -22.80 14.93
C ILE A 180 -32.11 -22.86 13.79
N GLN A 181 -33.02 -23.83 13.84
CA GLN A 181 -34.10 -23.99 12.86
C GLN A 181 -35.44 -23.72 13.54
N TRP A 182 -36.39 -23.18 12.79
CA TRP A 182 -37.74 -22.90 13.26
C TRP A 182 -38.77 -23.25 12.21
N GLY A 183 -40.02 -23.39 12.64
CA GLY A 183 -41.13 -23.52 11.72
C GLY A 183 -42.48 -23.69 12.38
N ILE A 184 -43.45 -24.02 11.54
CA ILE A 184 -44.81 -24.35 11.91
C ILE A 184 -45.13 -25.75 11.37
N SER A 185 -45.73 -26.59 12.21
CA SER A 185 -46.15 -27.94 11.82
C SER A 185 -47.41 -27.92 10.94
N ALA A 186 -47.72 -29.04 10.30
CA ALA A 186 -49.09 -29.31 9.88
C ALA A 186 -50.02 -29.40 11.10
N THR A 187 -51.33 -29.36 10.88
CA THR A 187 -52.32 -29.56 11.94
C THR A 187 -52.18 -30.98 12.53
N ILE A 188 -52.11 -31.07 13.86
CA ILE A 188 -51.94 -32.28 14.64
C ILE A 188 -53.23 -32.52 15.41
N ALA A 189 -53.89 -33.64 15.14
CA ALA A 189 -55.09 -34.04 15.88
C ALA A 189 -54.77 -34.25 17.37
N THR A 190 -55.81 -34.24 18.20
CA THR A 190 -55.68 -34.62 19.62
C THR A 190 -55.19 -36.07 19.73
N ASP A 191 -54.34 -36.33 20.71
CA ASP A 191 -53.69 -37.62 20.99
C ASP A 191 -52.98 -38.18 19.76
N SER A 192 -52.33 -37.30 18.99
CA SER A 192 -51.63 -37.65 17.75
C SER A 192 -50.30 -36.91 17.62
N GLU A 193 -49.46 -37.42 16.73
CA GLU A 193 -48.15 -36.84 16.41
C GLU A 193 -47.97 -36.57 14.91
N VAL A 194 -47.03 -35.70 14.59
CA VAL A 194 -46.58 -35.45 13.22
C VAL A 194 -45.06 -35.45 13.15
N THR A 195 -44.51 -36.04 12.10
CA THR A 195 -43.09 -35.89 11.76
C THR A 195 -42.91 -34.65 10.90
N VAL A 196 -41.99 -33.77 11.29
CA VAL A 196 -41.59 -32.58 10.55
C VAL A 196 -40.21 -32.82 9.96
N THR A 197 -40.08 -32.68 8.64
CA THR A 197 -38.78 -32.63 7.96
C THR A 197 -38.19 -31.23 8.11
N LEU A 198 -36.97 -31.16 8.61
CA LEU A 198 -36.27 -29.91 8.84
C LEU A 198 -35.81 -29.27 7.51
N PRO A 199 -35.81 -27.92 7.40
CA PRO A 199 -35.28 -27.22 6.23
C PRO A 199 -33.82 -27.53 5.91
N LEU A 200 -33.04 -27.87 6.93
CA LEU A 200 -31.63 -28.24 6.84
C LEU A 200 -31.37 -29.49 7.69
N THR A 201 -30.58 -30.44 7.18
CA THR A 201 -30.08 -31.54 8.01
C THR A 201 -28.99 -31.03 8.94
N PHE A 202 -29.12 -31.25 10.25
CA PHE A 202 -28.04 -31.00 11.19
C PHE A 202 -26.86 -31.94 10.87
N PRO A 203 -25.63 -31.43 10.71
CA PRO A 203 -24.48 -32.28 10.38
C PRO A 203 -24.22 -33.41 11.38
N ASN A 204 -24.43 -33.17 12.68
CA ASN A 204 -24.08 -34.10 13.74
C ASN A 204 -25.28 -34.48 14.61
N ALA A 205 -25.89 -33.52 15.30
CA ALA A 205 -26.90 -33.81 16.31
C ALA A 205 -27.84 -32.64 16.60
N ILE A 206 -29.01 -32.98 17.14
CA ILE A 206 -29.98 -32.03 17.68
C ILE A 206 -29.86 -32.06 19.20
N PHE A 207 -29.53 -30.93 19.81
CA PHE A 207 -29.42 -30.77 21.25
C PHE A 207 -30.77 -30.56 21.92
N ASN A 208 -31.64 -29.81 21.26
CA ASN A 208 -32.90 -29.39 21.84
C ASN A 208 -33.96 -29.20 20.75
N VAL A 209 -35.17 -29.63 21.06
CA VAL A 209 -36.38 -29.32 20.31
C VAL A 209 -37.38 -28.78 21.31
N GLN A 210 -38.05 -27.68 20.96
CA GLN A 210 -39.21 -27.21 21.70
C GLN A 210 -40.36 -26.99 20.74
N ALA A 211 -41.56 -27.32 21.19
CA ALA A 211 -42.80 -27.05 20.49
C ALA A 211 -43.73 -26.23 21.37
N THR A 212 -44.54 -25.39 20.75
CA THR A 212 -45.62 -24.68 21.41
C THR A 212 -46.83 -24.64 20.50
N GLY A 213 -47.98 -25.06 21.01
CA GLY A 213 -49.24 -24.99 20.26
C GLY A 213 -49.61 -23.57 19.89
N ILE A 214 -49.91 -23.35 18.61
CA ILE A 214 -50.43 -22.08 18.09
C ILE A 214 -51.95 -22.12 18.19
N GLN A 215 -52.51 -21.10 18.81
CA GLN A 215 -53.94 -20.96 19.03
C GLN A 215 -54.39 -19.52 18.83
N ALA A 216 -55.64 -19.33 18.38
CA ALA A 216 -56.21 -18.01 18.16
C ALA A 216 -56.68 -17.33 19.46
N SER A 217 -56.87 -18.08 20.55
CA SER A 217 -57.35 -17.59 21.85
C SER A 217 -56.94 -18.55 22.97
N TYR A 218 -56.91 -18.06 24.21
CA TYR A 218 -56.65 -18.88 25.40
C TYR A 218 -57.84 -19.80 25.70
N PHE A 219 -57.59 -21.02 26.19
CA PHE A 219 -58.67 -21.86 26.71
C PHE A 219 -59.21 -21.31 28.04
N THR A 220 -60.53 -21.40 28.21
CA THR A 220 -61.20 -21.13 29.47
C THR A 220 -61.73 -22.46 30.02
N GLY A 221 -61.44 -22.78 31.28
CA GLY A 221 -61.77 -24.07 31.91
C GLY A 221 -60.54 -24.87 32.36
N SER A 222 -60.77 -26.05 32.94
CA SER A 222 -59.71 -26.96 33.40
C SER A 222 -59.20 -27.85 32.25
N SER A 223 -58.60 -27.24 31.23
CA SER A 223 -57.97 -27.93 30.10
C SER A 223 -56.47 -28.05 30.32
N THR A 224 -55.89 -29.23 30.11
CA THR A 224 -54.44 -29.45 30.13
C THR A 224 -53.94 -29.61 28.71
N ILE A 225 -53.10 -28.69 28.25
CA ILE A 225 -52.40 -28.79 26.97
C ILE A 225 -51.03 -29.36 27.24
N TYR A 226 -50.72 -30.52 26.65
CA TYR A 226 -49.39 -31.11 26.70
C TYR A 226 -48.83 -31.20 25.28
N TRP A 227 -47.59 -30.73 25.13
CA TRP A 227 -46.87 -30.73 23.86
C TRP A 227 -45.60 -31.53 24.02
N ASP A 228 -45.48 -32.55 23.19
CA ASP A 228 -44.29 -33.37 23.09
C ASP A 228 -43.45 -32.95 21.90
N SER A 229 -42.15 -32.94 22.09
CA SER A 229 -41.21 -32.73 21.00
C SER A 229 -39.97 -33.57 21.18
N ALA A 230 -39.58 -34.28 20.13
CA ALA A 230 -38.38 -35.10 20.13
C ALA A 230 -37.65 -34.98 18.78
N ALA A 231 -36.34 -35.11 18.82
CA ALA A 231 -35.55 -35.36 17.61
C ALA A 231 -35.65 -36.84 17.24
N SER A 232 -36.12 -37.15 16.03
CA SER A 232 -36.16 -38.53 15.52
C SER A 232 -34.94 -38.86 14.66
N SER A 233 -34.33 -37.86 14.04
CA SER A 233 -33.04 -37.95 13.35
C SER A 233 -32.43 -36.55 13.22
N THR A 234 -31.28 -36.42 12.55
CA THR A 234 -30.67 -35.11 12.28
C THR A 234 -31.42 -34.28 11.24
N SER A 235 -32.39 -34.86 10.52
CA SER A 235 -33.20 -34.17 9.51
C SER A 235 -34.68 -34.13 9.85
N GLN A 236 -35.10 -34.72 10.98
CA GLN A 236 -36.51 -34.83 11.36
C GLN A 236 -36.72 -34.67 12.87
N ILE A 237 -37.84 -34.02 13.20
CA ILE A 237 -38.38 -33.94 14.55
C ILE A 237 -39.80 -34.50 14.57
N VAL A 238 -40.25 -34.95 15.73
CA VAL A 238 -41.63 -35.40 15.96
C VAL A 238 -42.26 -34.44 16.97
N LEU A 239 -43.49 -34.01 16.67
CA LEU A 239 -44.28 -33.12 17.52
C LEU A 239 -45.60 -33.81 17.85
N GLY A 240 -45.93 -33.88 19.14
CA GLY A 240 -47.15 -34.50 19.66
C GLY A 240 -48.10 -33.48 20.27
N ASN A 241 -49.41 -33.65 20.02
CA ASN A 241 -50.48 -32.91 20.64
C ASN A 241 -51.27 -33.84 21.57
N ASP A 242 -50.92 -33.84 22.86
CA ASP A 242 -51.55 -34.68 23.90
C ASP A 242 -52.49 -33.82 24.78
N SER A 243 -53.26 -32.95 24.12
CA SER A 243 -54.16 -32.01 24.81
C SER A 243 -55.45 -32.69 25.27
N ASN A 244 -55.68 -32.71 26.58
CA ASN A 244 -56.92 -33.23 27.17
C ASN A 244 -57.93 -32.12 27.48
N GLY A 245 -59.19 -32.31 27.09
CA GLY A 245 -60.32 -31.48 27.55
C GLY A 245 -60.64 -30.21 26.76
N GLY A 246 -60.26 -30.11 25.47
CA GLY A 246 -60.79 -29.04 24.60
C GLY A 246 -59.84 -28.46 23.56
N GLY A 247 -58.59 -28.92 23.51
CA GLY A 247 -57.55 -28.47 22.57
C GLY A 247 -57.94 -28.53 21.10
N GLY A 248 -58.58 -29.64 20.72
CA GLY A 248 -58.83 -29.97 19.32
C GLY A 248 -57.53 -30.16 18.54
N ALA A 249 -57.68 -30.22 17.21
CA ALA A 249 -56.55 -30.31 16.30
C ALA A 249 -55.88 -28.93 16.16
N LEU A 250 -54.58 -28.85 16.44
CA LEU A 250 -53.81 -27.60 16.51
C LEU A 250 -52.52 -27.70 15.69
N THR A 251 -51.96 -26.56 15.30
CA THR A 251 -50.58 -26.50 14.77
C THR A 251 -49.62 -26.15 15.90
N ALA A 252 -48.34 -26.48 15.75
CA ALA A 252 -47.29 -26.10 16.68
C ALA A 252 -46.24 -25.22 15.98
N SER A 253 -45.84 -24.14 16.64
CA SER A 253 -44.54 -23.52 16.36
C SER A 253 -43.46 -24.38 17.00
N TRP A 254 -42.33 -24.50 16.33
CA TRP A 254 -41.21 -25.27 16.85
C TRP A 254 -39.89 -24.56 16.62
N ILE A 255 -38.93 -24.88 17.49
CA ILE A 255 -37.52 -24.50 17.36
C ILE A 255 -36.67 -25.74 17.62
N ALA A 256 -35.64 -25.93 16.81
CA ALA A 256 -34.64 -26.98 16.98
C ALA A 256 -33.25 -26.37 16.97
N ILE A 257 -32.40 -26.80 17.91
CA ILE A 257 -31.03 -26.30 18.07
C ILE A 257 -30.07 -27.49 17.99
N GLY A 258 -29.01 -27.36 17.22
CA GLY A 258 -28.05 -28.43 16.95
C GLY A 258 -26.83 -27.95 16.18
N TYR A 259 -26.06 -28.90 15.65
CA TYR A 259 -24.81 -28.70 14.92
C TYR A 259 -24.51 -29.95 14.07
#